data_AF-A0AAD7HNA5-F1
#
_entry.id   AF-A0AAD7HNA5-F1
#
_cell.length_a   1.000
_cell.length_b   1.000
_cell.length_c   1.000
_cell.angle_alpha   90.00
_cell.angle_beta   90.00
_cell.angle_gamma   90.00
#
_symmetry.space_group_name_H-M   'P 1'
#
loop_
_entity.id
_entity.type
_entity.pdbx_description
1 polymer ?
#
loop_
_entity_poly.entity_id
_entity_poly.type
_entity_poly.pdbx_seq_one_letter_code
_entity_poly.pdbx_strand_id
1 'polypeptide(L)'
;MDNPFKSILRTNTIPSDSECQRIREFLVTSKQDAAKLEHLQSLLEELTAERDRLDAFIDVHLALITPVRKLPDDVVVEIFKATMPTNRNVAMSESEAPLLLASMCRSWRRLALSTPRLWPSFHIVIPSTAAEILRLNETVNLWLARSSVLPLSISLSAH
;
A
#
# COMPACT_ATOMS: atom_id res chain seq x y z
N MET A 1 -33.82 -19.27 3.81
CA MET A 1 -34.29 -20.39 4.65
C MET A 1 -35.78 -20.24 4.82
N ASP A 2 -36.55 -21.30 4.53
CA ASP A 2 -37.98 -21.31 4.80
C ASP A 2 -38.19 -21.51 6.31
N ASN A 3 -38.79 -20.51 6.98
CA ASN A 3 -39.02 -20.59 8.41
C ASN A 3 -40.26 -21.47 8.67
N PRO A 4 -40.11 -22.60 9.39
CA PRO A 4 -41.18 -23.58 9.58
C PRO A 4 -42.36 -23.05 10.42
N PHE A 5 -42.21 -21.86 11.02
CA PHE A 5 -43.23 -21.21 11.86
C PHE A 5 -43.80 -19.94 11.22
N LYS A 6 -43.65 -19.74 9.90
CA LYS A 6 -44.16 -18.55 9.18
C LYS A 6 -45.63 -18.23 9.43
N SER A 7 -46.48 -19.24 9.61
CA SER A 7 -47.93 -19.08 9.82
C SER A 7 -48.32 -18.46 11.16
N ILE A 8 -47.45 -18.58 12.17
CA ILE A 8 -47.67 -18.06 13.52
C ILE A 8 -46.76 -16.86 13.84
N LEU A 9 -45.76 -16.60 13.00
CA LEU A 9 -44.88 -15.45 13.14
C LEU A 9 -45.62 -14.16 12.77
N ARG A 10 -45.53 -13.16 13.64
CA ARG A 10 -46.15 -11.83 13.46
C ARG A 10 -47.69 -11.85 13.46
N THR A 11 -48.30 -12.89 14.03
CA THR A 11 -49.74 -12.95 14.32
C THR A 11 -49.99 -12.87 15.83
N ASN A 12 -51.22 -12.58 16.24
CA ASN A 12 -51.65 -12.66 17.64
C ASN A 12 -52.11 -14.10 18.02
N THR A 13 -51.74 -15.10 17.23
CA THR A 13 -52.11 -16.50 17.47
C THR A 13 -51.31 -17.05 18.63
N ILE A 14 -51.98 -17.65 19.62
CA ILE A 14 -51.32 -18.34 20.73
C ILE A 14 -50.89 -19.72 20.22
N PRO A 15 -49.58 -20.06 20.25
CA PRO A 15 -49.11 -21.38 19.83
C PRO A 15 -49.63 -22.47 20.78
N SER A 16 -49.99 -23.62 20.23
CA SER A 16 -50.30 -24.82 21.00
C SER A 16 -49.04 -25.38 21.70
N ASP A 17 -49.22 -26.27 22.67
CA ASP A 17 -48.11 -26.90 23.39
C ASP A 17 -47.17 -27.68 22.45
N SER A 18 -47.72 -28.32 21.41
CA SER A 18 -46.93 -29.04 20.41
C SER A 18 -46.10 -28.10 19.53
N GLU A 19 -46.64 -26.93 19.18
CA GLU A 19 -45.89 -25.89 18.48
C GLU A 19 -44.81 -25.28 19.37
N CYS A 20 -45.11 -25.04 20.66
CA CYS A 20 -44.14 -24.58 21.64
C CYS A 20 -42.96 -25.57 21.77
N GLN A 21 -43.23 -26.88 21.78
CA GLN A 21 -42.18 -27.90 21.81
C GLN A 21 -41.31 -27.85 20.55
N ARG A 22 -41.92 -27.82 19.36
CA ARG A 22 -41.20 -27.74 18.08
C ARG A 22 -40.33 -26.49 17.97
N ILE A 23 -40.83 -25.34 18.46
CA ILE A 23 -40.06 -24.09 18.50
C ILE A 23 -38.84 -24.25 19.41
N ARG A 24 -38.99 -24.86 20.61
CA ARG A 24 -37.86 -25.08 21.52
C ARG A 24 -36.79 -25.96 20.89
N GLU A 25 -37.17 -27.09 20.28
CA GLU A 25 -36.25 -27.99 19.59
C GLU A 25 -35.51 -27.27 18.45
N PHE A 26 -36.25 -26.53 17.61
CA PHE A 26 -35.65 -25.73 16.53
C PHE A 26 -34.66 -24.68 17.04
N LEU A 27 -34.99 -24.00 18.15
CA LEU A 27 -34.10 -23.01 18.77
C LEU A 27 -32.84 -23.64 19.37
N VAL A 28 -32.93 -24.85 19.93
CA VAL A 28 -31.76 -25.59 20.43
C VAL A 28 -30.80 -25.88 19.29
N THR A 29 -31.29 -26.45 18.18
CA THR A 29 -30.45 -26.74 17.00
C THR A 29 -29.86 -25.46 16.41
N SER A 30 -30.67 -24.41 16.25
CA SER A 30 -30.21 -23.13 15.69
C SER A 30 -29.12 -22.48 16.56
N LYS A 31 -29.21 -22.60 17.89
CA LYS A 31 -28.18 -22.12 18.82
C LYS A 31 -26.89 -22.93 18.73
N GLN A 32 -26.99 -24.25 18.57
CA GLN A 32 -25.82 -25.11 18.37
C GLN A 32 -25.09 -24.79 17.07
N ASP A 33 -25.84 -24.58 15.98
CA ASP A 33 -25.28 -24.19 14.69
C ASP A 33 -24.60 -22.81 14.76
N ALA A 34 -25.22 -21.84 15.45
CA ALA A 34 -24.61 -20.53 15.68
C ALA A 34 -23.30 -20.64 16.47
N ALA A 35 -23.27 -21.40 17.57
CA ALA A 35 -22.05 -21.62 18.35
C ALA A 35 -20.93 -22.32 17.54
N LYS A 36 -21.30 -23.25 16.65
CA LYS A 36 -20.35 -23.89 15.74
C LYS A 36 -19.78 -22.90 14.72
N LEU A 37 -20.60 -22.01 14.19
CA LEU A 37 -20.15 -20.96 13.27
C LEU A 37 -19.20 -19.97 13.97
N GLU A 38 -19.51 -19.56 15.20
CA GLU A 38 -18.63 -18.71 16.01
C GLU A 38 -17.28 -19.38 16.26
N HIS A 39 -17.28 -20.68 16.59
CA HIS A 39 -16.03 -21.43 16.77
C HIS A 39 -15.21 -21.52 15.48
N LEU A 40 -15.85 -21.79 14.33
CA LEU A 40 -15.17 -21.84 13.04
C LEU A 40 -14.63 -20.47 12.61
N GLN A 41 -15.35 -19.39 12.92
CA GLN A 41 -14.89 -18.02 12.67
C GLN A 41 -13.62 -17.73 13.50
N SER A 42 -13.62 -18.06 14.78
CA SER A 42 -12.44 -17.90 15.64
C SER A 42 -11.25 -18.70 15.13
N LEU A 43 -11.47 -19.94 14.68
CA LEU A 43 -10.39 -20.76 14.10
C LEU A 43 -9.85 -20.17 12.78
N LEU A 44 -10.72 -19.58 11.95
CA LEU A 44 -10.33 -18.94 10.72
C LEU A 44 -9.50 -17.68 10.97
N GLU A 45 -9.85 -16.90 12.00
CA GLU A 45 -9.07 -15.75 12.45
C GLU A 45 -7.68 -16.17 12.93
N GLU A 46 -7.58 -17.23 13.74
CA GLU A 46 -6.29 -17.76 14.23
C GLU A 46 -5.40 -18.24 13.08
N LEU A 47 -5.94 -19.05 12.16
CA LEU A 47 -5.20 -19.55 11.00
C LEU A 47 -4.79 -18.43 10.05
N THR A 48 -5.62 -17.40 9.90
CA THR A 48 -5.29 -16.21 9.11
C THR A 48 -4.13 -15.46 9.75
N ALA A 49 -4.15 -15.25 11.06
CA ALA A 49 -3.05 -14.61 11.77
C ALA A 49 -1.74 -15.39 11.64
N GLU A 50 -1.78 -16.72 11.73
CA GLU A 50 -0.58 -17.55 11.55
C GLU A 50 -0.06 -17.53 10.11
N ARG A 51 -0.96 -17.57 9.11
CA ARG A 51 -0.57 -17.40 7.69
C ARG A 51 0.13 -16.05 7.49
N ASP A 52 -0.48 -14.96 7.96
CA ASP A 52 0.06 -13.61 7.76
C ASP A 52 1.43 -13.46 8.46
N ARG A 53 1.62 -14.13 9.61
CA ARG A 53 2.92 -14.21 10.31
C ARG A 53 3.97 -14.95 9.48
N LEU A 54 3.59 -16.09 8.89
CA LEU A 54 4.48 -16.89 8.04
C LEU A 54 4.83 -16.16 6.75
N ASP A 55 3.87 -15.50 6.11
CA ASP A 55 4.10 -14.69 4.91
C ASP A 55 5.10 -13.56 5.19
N ALA A 56 4.89 -12.82 6.30
CA ALA A 56 5.85 -11.79 6.72
C ALA A 56 7.25 -12.37 7.00
N PHE A 57 7.33 -13.56 7.60
CA PHE A 57 8.60 -14.24 7.82
C PHE A 57 9.27 -14.62 6.50
N ILE A 58 8.53 -15.21 5.56
CA ILE A 58 9.01 -15.59 4.23
C ILE A 58 9.52 -14.35 3.48
N ASP A 59 8.73 -13.27 3.44
CA ASP A 59 9.06 -12.05 2.71
C ASP A 59 10.38 -11.43 3.17
N VAL A 60 10.62 -11.39 4.49
CA VAL A 60 11.89 -10.89 5.04
C VAL A 60 13.07 -11.72 4.55
N HIS A 61 12.93 -13.04 4.48
CA HIS A 61 14.00 -13.94 4.03
C HIS A 61 14.18 -13.92 2.51
N LEU A 62 13.09 -13.89 1.74
CA LEU A 62 13.12 -13.71 0.29
C LEU A 62 13.84 -12.40 -0.06
N ALA A 63 13.54 -11.32 0.67
CA ALA A 63 14.21 -10.04 0.49
C ALA A 63 15.74 -10.17 0.63
N LEU A 64 16.26 -11.05 1.51
CA LEU A 64 17.71 -11.28 1.65
C LEU A 64 18.35 -11.92 0.40
N ILE A 65 17.61 -12.80 -0.28
CA ILE A 65 18.12 -13.56 -1.42
C ILE A 65 17.71 -12.99 -2.78
N THR A 66 16.91 -11.92 -2.81
CA THR A 66 16.49 -11.28 -4.07
C THR A 66 17.70 -10.89 -4.95
N PRO A 67 17.63 -11.13 -6.28
CA PRO A 67 18.71 -10.79 -7.20
C PRO A 67 19.10 -9.31 -7.18
N VAL A 68 18.14 -8.42 -6.90
CA VAL A 68 18.35 -6.97 -6.87
C VAL A 68 19.42 -6.54 -5.87
N ARG A 69 19.64 -7.31 -4.78
CA ARG A 69 20.71 -7.06 -3.81
C ARG A 69 22.10 -7.49 -4.28
N LYS A 70 22.16 -8.32 -5.33
CA LYS A 70 23.42 -8.82 -5.93
C LYS A 70 23.80 -8.03 -7.18
N LEU A 71 22.94 -7.12 -7.65
CA LEU A 71 23.24 -6.29 -8.79
C LEU A 71 24.38 -5.33 -8.44
N PRO A 72 25.40 -5.21 -9.30
CA PRO A 72 26.38 -4.16 -9.22
C PRO A 72 25.73 -2.76 -9.20
N ASP A 73 26.35 -1.81 -8.50
CA ASP A 73 25.84 -0.44 -8.32
C ASP A 73 25.60 0.27 -9.66
N ASP A 74 26.44 0.02 -10.68
CA ASP A 74 26.30 0.56 -12.04
C ASP A 74 25.06 0.02 -12.76
N VAL A 75 24.75 -1.28 -12.62
CA VAL A 75 23.53 -1.88 -13.19
C VAL A 75 22.28 -1.28 -12.56
N VAL A 76 22.28 -1.09 -11.23
CA VAL A 76 21.17 -0.45 -10.52
C VAL A 76 20.97 0.99 -10.99
N VAL A 77 22.06 1.74 -11.17
CA VAL A 77 22.00 3.12 -11.69
C VAL A 77 21.47 3.16 -13.13
N GLU A 78 21.83 2.22 -13.99
CA GLU A 78 21.26 2.13 -15.34
C GLU A 78 19.77 1.83 -15.32
N ILE A 79 19.31 0.95 -14.42
CA ILE A 79 17.88 0.73 -14.19
C ILE A 79 17.20 2.03 -13.76
N PHE A 80 17.79 2.79 -12.82
CA PHE A 80 17.23 4.08 -12.37
C PHE A 80 17.07 5.06 -13.53
N LYS A 81 18.09 5.18 -14.38
CA LYS A 81 18.03 6.02 -15.59
C LYS A 81 16.93 5.58 -16.55
N ALA A 82 16.74 4.28 -16.71
CA ALA A 82 15.68 3.73 -17.58
C ALA A 82 14.26 4.00 -17.04
N THR A 83 14.09 4.29 -15.75
CA THR A 83 12.80 4.71 -15.17
C THR A 83 12.47 6.19 -15.37
N MET A 84 13.42 7.00 -15.84
CA MET A 84 13.21 8.43 -16.03
C MET A 84 12.35 8.68 -17.28
N PRO A 85 11.43 9.67 -17.26
CA PRO A 85 10.67 10.07 -18.44
C PRO A 85 11.60 10.53 -19.56
N THR A 86 11.31 10.11 -20.80
CA THR A 86 12.08 10.47 -21.99
C THR A 86 11.50 11.68 -22.74
N ASN A 87 10.23 11.99 -22.52
CA ASN A 87 9.47 13.01 -23.24
C ASN A 87 9.19 14.27 -22.40
N ARG A 88 9.59 14.30 -21.12
CA ARG A 88 9.41 15.43 -20.22
C ARG A 88 10.45 15.44 -19.11
N ASN A 89 10.55 16.58 -18.42
CA ASN A 89 11.30 16.66 -17.17
C ASN A 89 10.52 15.99 -16.02
N VAL A 90 11.24 15.47 -15.02
CA VAL A 90 10.60 14.83 -13.85
C VAL A 90 9.95 15.85 -12.94
N ALA A 91 8.81 15.48 -12.37
CA ALA A 91 8.20 16.26 -11.32
C ALA A 91 9.04 16.12 -10.04
N MET A 92 9.21 17.22 -9.29
CA MET A 92 9.85 17.20 -7.97
C MET A 92 8.91 16.61 -6.91
N SER A 93 8.51 15.35 -7.09
CA SER A 93 7.52 14.63 -6.27
C SER A 93 8.08 13.30 -5.78
N GLU A 94 7.65 12.84 -4.61
CA GLU A 94 7.98 11.52 -4.07
C GLU A 94 7.42 10.36 -4.91
N SER A 95 6.49 10.65 -5.81
CA SER A 95 5.92 9.68 -6.76
C SER A 95 6.78 9.47 -8.01
N GLU A 96 7.86 10.24 -8.21
CA GLU A 96 8.75 10.13 -9.37
C GLU A 96 10.21 9.96 -8.97
N ALA A 97 10.99 9.32 -9.84
CA ALA A 97 12.44 9.25 -9.70
C ALA A 97 13.05 10.67 -9.82
N PRO A 98 14.13 10.97 -9.08
CA PRO A 98 14.90 10.08 -8.21
C PRO A 98 14.35 9.93 -6.78
N LEU A 99 13.35 10.71 -6.37
CA LEU A 99 12.86 10.72 -4.98
C LEU A 99 12.15 9.41 -4.60
N LEU A 100 11.34 8.87 -5.50
CA LEU A 100 10.70 7.55 -5.33
C LEU A 100 11.74 6.46 -5.09
N LEU A 101 12.79 6.42 -5.93
CA LEU A 101 13.86 5.43 -5.81
C LEU A 101 14.62 5.57 -4.49
N ALA A 102 14.78 6.82 -4.03
CA ALA A 102 15.42 7.11 -2.76
C ALA A 102 14.57 6.70 -1.54
N SER A 103 13.25 6.51 -1.67
CA SER A 103 12.40 6.09 -0.56
C SER A 103 12.38 4.58 -0.34
N MET A 104 12.67 3.78 -1.37
CA MET A 104 12.49 2.31 -1.36
C MET A 104 13.36 1.56 -0.36
N CYS A 105 14.68 1.75 -0.38
CA CYS A 105 15.59 1.09 0.58
C CYS A 105 16.87 1.90 0.81
N ARG A 106 17.65 1.54 1.84
CA ARG A 106 18.91 2.26 2.18
C ARG A 106 19.94 2.24 1.05
N SER A 107 20.08 1.11 0.35
CA SER A 107 21.05 0.98 -0.76
C SER A 107 20.65 1.88 -1.94
N TRP A 108 19.37 1.81 -2.33
CA TRP A 108 18.83 2.63 -3.41
C TRP A 108 18.86 4.11 -3.08
N ARG A 109 18.57 4.49 -1.84
CA ARG A 109 18.75 5.87 -1.34
C ARG A 109 20.17 6.36 -1.54
N ARG A 110 21.18 5.58 -1.11
CA ARG A 110 22.58 5.94 -1.30
C ARG A 110 22.86 6.21 -2.78
N LEU A 111 22.49 5.27 -3.65
CA LEU A 111 22.75 5.35 -5.09
C LEU A 111 22.02 6.50 -5.78
N ALA A 112 20.71 6.65 -5.52
CA ALA A 112 19.91 7.69 -6.13
C ALA A 112 20.41 9.09 -5.76
N LEU A 113 20.77 9.29 -4.49
CA LEU A 113 21.28 10.58 -4.01
C LEU A 113 22.72 10.86 -4.45
N SER A 114 23.55 9.83 -4.65
CA SER A 114 24.95 9.97 -5.06
C SER A 114 25.18 9.95 -6.57
N THR A 115 24.13 9.82 -7.39
CA THR A 115 24.23 9.73 -8.85
C THR A 115 23.76 11.02 -9.50
N PRO A 116 24.67 11.93 -9.91
CA PRO A 116 24.28 13.24 -10.43
C PRO A 116 23.40 13.18 -11.68
N ARG A 117 23.57 12.13 -12.51
CA ARG A 117 22.83 11.94 -13.77
C ARG A 117 21.31 11.81 -13.61
N LEU A 118 20.80 11.60 -12.40
CA LEU A 118 19.36 11.48 -12.13
C LEU A 118 18.68 12.82 -11.81
N TRP A 119 19.45 13.87 -11.54
CA TRP A 119 18.96 15.16 -11.08
C TRP A 119 18.90 16.31 -12.10
N PRO A 120 19.51 16.26 -13.31
CA PRO A 120 19.67 17.46 -14.12
C PRO A 120 18.38 17.94 -14.80
N SER A 121 17.35 17.09 -14.91
CA SER A 121 16.14 17.37 -15.71
C SER A 121 14.89 17.40 -14.86
N PHE A 122 14.39 18.58 -14.45
CA PHE A 122 13.23 18.67 -13.54
C PHE A 122 12.23 19.78 -13.89
N HIS A 123 10.99 19.59 -13.47
CA HIS A 123 9.88 20.51 -13.70
C HIS A 123 9.51 21.27 -12.43
N ILE A 124 9.36 22.58 -12.56
CA ILE A 124 8.98 23.50 -11.50
C ILE A 124 7.55 24.00 -11.76
N VAL A 125 6.66 23.76 -10.80
CA VAL A 125 5.34 24.39 -10.75
C VAL A 125 5.46 25.62 -9.85
N ILE A 126 5.19 26.80 -10.38
CA ILE A 126 5.33 28.07 -9.65
C ILE A 126 4.14 28.22 -8.68
N PRO A 127 4.38 28.24 -7.36
CA PRO A 127 3.31 28.33 -6.38
C PRO A 127 2.79 29.77 -6.22
N SER A 128 1.58 29.91 -5.66
CA SER A 128 0.92 31.19 -5.48
C SER A 128 1.16 31.83 -4.11
N THR A 129 1.66 31.08 -3.12
CA THR A 129 1.87 31.59 -1.75
C THR A 129 3.35 31.72 -1.36
N ALA A 130 3.67 32.70 -0.52
CA ALA A 130 5.05 32.93 -0.05
C ALA A 130 5.66 31.72 0.69
N ALA A 131 4.85 31.00 1.48
CA ALA A 131 5.30 29.81 2.20
C ALA A 131 5.67 28.65 1.26
N GLU A 132 4.94 28.48 0.16
CA GLU A 132 5.26 27.49 -0.87
C GLU A 132 6.50 27.87 -1.68
N ILE A 133 6.68 29.17 -1.98
CA ILE A 133 7.89 29.67 -2.66
C ILE A 133 9.15 29.32 -1.85
N LEU A 134 9.12 29.47 -0.52
CA LEU A 134 10.25 29.11 0.35
C LEU A 134 10.57 27.61 0.28
N ARG A 135 9.56 26.75 0.40
CA ARG A 135 9.73 25.28 0.29
C ARG A 135 10.23 24.85 -1.09
N LEU A 136 9.74 25.51 -2.14
CA LEU A 136 10.19 25.27 -3.50
C LEU A 136 11.67 25.66 -3.63
N ASN A 137 12.09 26.79 -3.08
CA ASN A 137 13.48 27.23 -3.13
C ASN A 137 14.43 26.21 -2.48
N GLU A 138 14.08 25.67 -1.30
CA GLU A 138 14.85 24.60 -0.65
C GLU A 138 14.96 23.36 -1.55
N THR A 139 13.83 22.96 -2.16
CA THR A 139 13.78 21.81 -3.06
C THR A 139 14.63 22.05 -4.31
N VAL A 140 14.50 23.19 -4.98
CA VAL A 140 15.28 23.53 -6.17
C VAL A 140 16.78 23.54 -5.85
N ASN A 141 17.20 24.16 -4.75
CA ASN A 141 18.61 24.16 -4.33
C ASN A 141 19.15 22.74 -4.12
N LEU A 142 18.34 21.84 -3.56
CA LEU A 142 18.70 20.44 -3.39
C LEU A 142 18.93 19.73 -4.74
N TRP A 143 18.06 19.97 -5.72
CA TRP A 143 18.17 19.40 -7.06
C TRP A 143 19.39 19.95 -7.81
N LEU A 144 19.64 21.26 -7.71
CA LEU A 144 20.82 21.91 -8.28
C LEU A 144 22.12 21.33 -7.69
N ALA A 145 22.21 21.24 -6.36
CA ALA A 145 23.38 20.69 -5.68
C ALA A 145 23.70 19.25 -6.12
N ARG A 146 22.66 18.42 -6.33
CA ARG A 146 22.83 17.02 -6.74
C ARG A 146 23.09 16.83 -8.23
N SER A 147 22.66 17.77 -9.07
CA SER A 147 22.99 17.77 -10.50
C SER A 147 24.47 18.00 -10.78
N SER A 148 25.21 18.53 -9.79
CA SER A 148 26.65 18.79 -9.86
C SER A 148 26.99 19.67 -11.07
N VAL A 149 27.94 19.26 -11.90
CA VAL A 149 28.42 20.00 -13.08
C VAL A 149 27.69 19.64 -14.38
N LEU A 150 26.62 18.84 -14.32
CA LEU A 150 25.90 18.40 -15.51
C LEU A 150 25.01 19.51 -16.10
N PRO A 151 24.84 19.57 -17.43
CA PRO A 151 23.89 20.49 -18.06
C PRO A 151 22.48 20.28 -17.53
N LEU A 152 21.81 21.36 -17.15
CA LEU A 152 20.46 21.34 -16.59
C LEU A 152 19.38 21.48 -17.68
N SER A 153 18.30 20.72 -17.55
CA SER A 153 17.06 20.87 -18.31
C SER A 153 15.93 21.22 -17.35
N ILE A 154 15.50 22.48 -17.33
CA ILE A 154 14.48 22.95 -16.40
C ILE A 154 13.28 23.42 -17.21
N SER A 155 12.08 22.97 -16.83
CA SER A 155 10.82 23.48 -17.38
C SER A 155 9.99 24.10 -16.27
N LEU A 156 9.24 25.15 -16.60
CA LEU A 156 8.42 25.89 -15.65
C LEU A 156 6.97 25.94 -16.12
N SER A 157 6.03 25.86 -15.18
CA SER A 157 4.62 26.16 -15.42
C SER A 157 4.08 27.05 -14.30
N ALA A 158 3.15 27.93 -14.64
CA ALA A 158 2.33 28.64 -13.67
C ALA A 158 1.04 27.87 -13.42
N HIS A 159 0.52 27.95 -12.20
CA HIS A 159 -0.83 27.48 -11.88
C HIS A 159 -1.91 28.25 -12.63
#